data_AF-A0A965LAB9-F1
#
_entry.id   AF-A0A965LAB9-F1
#
_cell.length_a   1.000
_cell.length_b   1.000
_cell.length_c   1.000
_cell.angle_alpha   90.00
_cell.angle_beta   90.00
_cell.angle_gamma   90.00
#
_symmetry.space_group_name_H-M   'P 1'
#
loop_
_entity.id
_entity.type
_entity.pdbx_description
1 polymer ?
#
loop_
_entity_poly.entity_id
_entity_poly.type
_entity_poly.pdbx_seq_one_letter_code
_entity_poly.pdbx_strand_id
1 'polypeptide(L)'
;MGVGFCATRLAYARARNLRLNCLIFKSKIMTYHIMNSAMMPQPGTYEMEELPEAIFMAKIIIAEKNQKAVSSIGYPQNIEYIKEKTGVELPISRNATRLQPGDVMLIMRLKYRVDGLPKGHKVQEGDFEFFECRYQ
;
A
#
# COMPACT_ATOMS: atom_id res chain seq x y z
N MET A 1 36.89 -60.84 1.14
CA MET A 1 36.99 -60.03 2.38
C MET A 1 37.48 -58.64 1.97
N GLY A 2 36.88 -57.50 2.24
CA GLY A 2 35.63 -57.11 2.88
C GLY A 2 35.49 -55.61 2.55
N VAL A 3 34.28 -55.21 2.19
CA VAL A 3 33.90 -53.87 1.72
C VAL A 3 33.86 -52.92 2.93
N GLY A 4 34.34 -51.68 2.82
CA GLY A 4 34.25 -50.77 3.96
C GLY A 4 34.83 -49.35 3.83
N PHE A 5 34.82 -48.72 2.66
CA PHE A 5 35.15 -47.29 2.57
C PHE A 5 33.91 -46.42 2.82
N CYS A 6 33.65 -46.21 4.12
CA CYS A 6 33.31 -44.94 4.76
C CYS A 6 32.51 -43.93 3.91
N ALA A 7 31.22 -44.22 3.68
CA ALA A 7 30.24 -43.32 3.06
C ALA A 7 29.78 -42.16 3.97
N THR A 8 30.62 -41.67 4.88
CA THR A 8 30.25 -40.64 5.87
C THR A 8 30.85 -39.26 5.62
N ARG A 9 31.74 -39.09 4.63
CA ARG A 9 32.28 -37.76 4.28
C ARG A 9 31.52 -36.99 3.18
N LEU A 10 30.57 -37.62 2.48
CA LEU A 10 29.74 -36.93 1.48
C LEU A 10 28.45 -36.31 2.04
N ALA A 11 28.06 -36.64 3.28
CA ALA A 11 26.85 -36.11 3.90
C ALA A 11 27.04 -34.68 4.48
N TYR A 12 28.28 -34.30 4.80
CA TYR A 12 28.55 -33.00 5.43
C TYR A 12 28.63 -31.82 4.44
N ALA A 13 28.91 -32.10 3.16
CA ALA A 13 29.02 -31.08 2.11
C ALA A 13 27.67 -30.73 1.44
N ARG A 14 26.62 -31.53 1.63
CA ARG A 14 25.27 -31.27 1.06
C ARG A 14 24.33 -30.51 2.00
N ALA A 15 24.63 -30.42 3.29
CA ALA A 15 23.78 -29.74 4.27
C ALA A 15 24.00 -28.21 4.35
N ARG A 16 25.10 -27.68 3.78
CA ARG A 16 25.37 -26.23 3.79
C ARG A 16 24.78 -25.46 2.62
N ASN A 17 24.31 -26.14 1.56
CA ASN A 17 23.67 -25.49 0.40
C ASN A 17 22.13 -25.50 0.43
N LEU A 18 21.51 -26.11 1.45
CA LEU A 18 20.05 -26.15 1.63
C LEU A 18 19.54 -25.22 2.76
N ARG A 19 20.42 -24.40 3.34
CA ARG A 19 20.08 -23.36 4.34
C ARG A 19 20.37 -21.93 3.89
N LEU A 20 20.49 -21.69 2.58
CA LEU A 20 20.48 -20.34 2.01
C LEU A 20 19.19 -20.00 1.22
N ASN A 21 18.22 -20.91 1.18
CA ASN A 21 16.92 -20.69 0.51
C ASN A 21 15.77 -20.37 1.49
N CYS A 22 16.06 -20.07 2.75
CA CYS A 22 15.05 -19.82 3.80
C CYS A 22 15.17 -18.44 4.48
N LEU A 23 16.00 -17.54 3.94
CA LEU A 23 16.18 -16.19 4.49
C LEU A 23 16.26 -15.09 3.41
N ILE A 24 15.77 -15.38 2.21
CA ILE A 24 15.14 -14.32 1.43
C ILE A 24 13.70 -14.28 1.94
N PHE A 25 13.52 -13.67 3.11
CA PHE A 25 12.26 -13.01 3.42
C PHE A 25 12.00 -12.16 2.18
N LYS A 26 11.08 -12.58 1.31
CA LYS A 26 10.60 -11.74 0.23
C LYS A 26 10.13 -10.48 0.95
N SER A 27 10.95 -9.43 0.94
CA SER A 27 10.54 -8.10 1.31
C SER A 27 9.45 -7.76 0.31
N LYS A 28 8.23 -8.14 0.65
CA LYS A 28 7.07 -7.92 -0.19
C LYS A 28 7.03 -6.43 -0.44
N ILE A 29 6.93 -6.04 -1.71
CA ILE A 29 7.00 -4.64 -2.08
C ILE A 29 5.76 -3.96 -1.50
N MET A 30 5.96 -3.23 -0.40
CA MET A 30 4.94 -2.38 0.21
C MET A 30 4.53 -1.32 -0.80
N THR A 31 3.26 -1.36 -1.19
CA THR A 31 2.64 -0.39 -2.10
C THR A 31 1.73 0.54 -1.32
N TYR A 32 1.64 1.80 -1.75
CA TYR A 32 0.75 2.81 -1.19
C TYR A 32 -0.44 3.02 -2.13
N HIS A 33 -1.61 2.55 -1.72
CA HIS A 33 -2.86 2.67 -2.47
C HIS A 33 -3.58 3.96 -2.04
N ILE A 34 -3.72 4.92 -2.95
CA ILE A 34 -4.31 6.23 -2.67
C ILE A 34 -5.78 6.19 -3.05
N MET A 35 -6.68 6.46 -2.09
CA MET A 35 -8.11 6.16 -2.20
C MET A 35 -8.98 7.33 -1.71
N ASN A 36 -10.16 7.48 -2.31
CA ASN A 36 -11.14 8.53 -1.94
C ASN A 36 -12.22 8.06 -0.94
N SER A 37 -12.09 6.86 -0.37
CA SER A 37 -13.02 6.31 0.62
C SER A 37 -12.36 5.23 1.48
N ALA A 38 -12.81 5.10 2.72
CA ALA A 38 -12.42 4.03 3.64
C ALA A 38 -13.18 2.73 3.32
N MET A 39 -12.92 2.15 2.15
CA MET A 39 -13.46 0.87 1.73
C MET A 39 -12.46 -0.25 2.06
N MET A 40 -12.95 -1.40 2.52
CA MET A 40 -12.13 -2.60 2.74
C MET A 40 -12.25 -3.50 1.50
N PRO A 41 -11.31 -3.45 0.53
CA PRO A 41 -11.49 -4.10 -0.76
C PRO A 41 -11.40 -5.63 -0.72
N GLN A 42 -10.86 -6.20 0.36
CA GLN A 42 -10.73 -7.65 0.54
C GLN A 42 -10.88 -8.05 2.01
N PRO A 43 -11.20 -9.32 2.32
CA PRO A 43 -11.23 -9.80 3.70
C PRO A 43 -9.81 -9.84 4.31
N GLY A 44 -9.67 -9.45 5.57
CA GLY A 44 -8.44 -9.57 6.35
C GLY A 44 -8.39 -8.62 7.53
N THR A 45 -7.20 -8.42 8.09
CA THR A 45 -6.98 -7.52 9.23
C THR A 45 -6.47 -6.17 8.75
N TYR A 46 -7.07 -5.12 9.29
CA TYR A 46 -6.80 -3.73 8.93
C TYR A 46 -6.51 -2.94 10.21
N GLU A 47 -5.36 -2.27 10.24
CA GLU A 47 -5.01 -1.33 11.29
C GLU A 47 -5.06 0.08 10.72
N MET A 48 -5.98 0.89 11.21
CA MET A 48 -6.24 2.23 10.67
C MET A 48 -5.98 3.30 11.73
N GLU A 49 -5.29 4.36 11.32
CA GLU A 49 -5.05 5.56 12.10
C GLU A 49 -5.39 6.81 11.30
N GLU A 50 -5.89 7.84 11.99
CA GLU A 50 -6.07 9.17 11.40
C GLU A 50 -4.71 9.86 11.27
N LEU A 51 -4.51 10.55 10.16
CA LEU A 51 -3.29 11.31 9.89
C LEU A 51 -3.58 12.81 9.77
N PRO A 52 -2.69 13.67 10.27
CA PRO A 52 -2.66 15.06 9.85
C PRO A 52 -2.44 15.16 8.34
N GLU A 53 -3.10 16.12 7.69
CA GLU A 53 -3.00 16.36 6.24
C GLU A 53 -1.54 16.42 5.75
N ALA A 54 -0.69 17.17 6.44
CA ALA A 54 0.72 17.32 6.06
C ALA A 54 1.47 15.98 6.02
N ILE A 55 1.17 15.07 6.96
CA ILE A 55 1.78 13.74 7.01
C ILE A 55 1.25 12.85 5.88
N PHE A 56 -0.05 12.93 5.60
CA PHE A 56 -0.67 12.24 4.48
C PHE A 56 -0.03 12.63 3.14
N MET A 57 0.09 13.94 2.89
CA MET A 57 0.71 14.49 1.68
C MET A 57 2.19 14.09 1.57
N ALA A 58 2.94 14.15 2.67
CA ALA A 58 4.33 13.69 2.68
C ALA A 58 4.48 12.21 2.31
N LYS A 59 3.56 11.34 2.77
CA LYS A 59 3.55 9.92 2.41
C LYS A 59 3.28 9.70 0.92
N ILE A 60 2.38 10.47 0.31
CA ILE A 60 2.15 10.43 -1.15
C ILE A 60 3.44 10.79 -1.90
N ILE A 61 4.09 11.89 -1.54
CA ILE A 61 5.36 12.32 -2.17
C ILE A 61 6.43 11.22 -2.07
N ILE A 62 6.57 10.61 -0.89
CA ILE A 62 7.53 9.52 -0.66
C ILE A 62 7.16 8.30 -1.49
N ALA A 63 5.89 7.90 -1.53
CA ALA A 63 5.43 6.76 -2.31
C ALA A 63 5.69 6.95 -3.80
N GLU A 64 5.37 8.12 -4.35
CA GLU A 64 5.59 8.45 -5.76
C GLU A 64 7.08 8.46 -6.12
N LYS A 65 7.92 9.10 -5.29
CA LYS A 65 9.38 9.13 -5.49
C LYS A 65 9.99 7.73 -5.55
N ASN A 66 9.38 6.77 -4.85
CA ASN A 66 9.81 5.37 -4.85
C ASN A 66 9.07 4.49 -5.87
N GLN A 67 8.23 5.07 -6.74
CA GLN A 67 7.39 4.37 -7.72
C GLN A 67 6.51 3.29 -7.08
N LYS A 68 5.96 3.61 -5.90
CA LYS A 68 5.13 2.73 -5.07
C LYS A 68 3.72 3.27 -4.84
N ALA A 69 3.37 4.42 -5.44
CA ALA A 69 2.03 4.96 -5.36
C ALA A 69 1.12 4.33 -6.42
N VAL A 70 -0.09 3.95 -6.00
CA VAL A 70 -1.14 3.43 -6.88
C VAL A 70 -2.42 4.20 -6.59
N SER A 71 -2.88 5.03 -7.52
CA SER A 71 -4.13 5.77 -7.38
C SER A 71 -5.34 4.91 -7.74
N SER A 72 -6.35 4.93 -6.88
CA SER A 72 -7.71 4.42 -7.14
C SER A 72 -8.75 5.54 -6.98
N ILE A 73 -8.33 6.80 -7.13
CA ILE A 73 -9.20 7.97 -7.01
C ILE A 73 -9.92 8.23 -8.35
N GLY A 74 -11.25 8.18 -8.29
CA GLY A 74 -12.13 8.40 -9.45
C GLY A 74 -12.67 9.82 -9.62
N TYR A 75 -12.27 10.76 -8.77
CA TYR A 75 -12.76 12.14 -8.72
C TYR A 75 -11.64 13.14 -9.08
N PRO A 76 -11.75 13.88 -10.20
CA PRO A 76 -10.72 14.83 -10.62
C PRO A 76 -10.38 15.89 -9.57
N GLN A 77 -11.38 16.37 -8.82
CA GLN A 77 -11.17 17.37 -7.78
C GLN A 77 -10.20 16.89 -6.68
N ASN A 78 -10.26 15.60 -6.31
CA ASN A 78 -9.36 15.04 -5.30
C ASN A 78 -7.92 14.92 -5.82
N ILE A 79 -7.76 14.57 -7.10
CA ILE A 79 -6.45 14.51 -7.75
C ILE A 79 -5.85 15.90 -7.82
N GLU A 80 -6.64 16.91 -8.23
CA GLU A 80 -6.18 18.29 -8.29
C GLU A 80 -5.78 18.80 -6.91
N TYR A 81 -6.59 18.52 -5.88
CA TYR A 81 -6.26 18.86 -4.50
C TYR A 81 -4.92 18.26 -4.05
N ILE A 82 -4.68 16.98 -4.33
CA ILE A 82 -3.38 16.35 -4.03
C ILE A 82 -2.27 17.03 -4.82
N LYS A 83 -2.47 17.29 -6.12
CA LYS A 83 -1.48 17.92 -7.01
C LYS A 83 -1.11 19.32 -6.54
N GLU A 84 -2.06 20.15 -6.14
CA GLU A 84 -1.83 21.49 -5.61
C GLU A 84 -0.98 21.46 -4.33
N LYS A 85 -1.19 20.47 -3.45
CA LYS A 85 -0.48 20.35 -2.17
C LYS A 85 0.88 19.65 -2.28
N THR A 86 1.05 18.75 -3.24
CA THR A 86 2.24 17.86 -3.32
C THR A 86 3.09 18.06 -4.57
N GLY A 87 2.54 18.66 -5.63
CA GLY A 87 3.12 18.65 -6.97
C GLY A 87 3.07 17.28 -7.68
N VAL A 88 2.51 16.25 -7.05
CA VAL A 88 2.42 14.90 -7.61
C VAL A 88 1.19 14.79 -8.52
N GLU A 89 1.40 14.31 -9.75
CA GLU A 89 0.32 14.04 -10.70
C GLU A 89 -0.09 12.57 -10.64
N LEU A 90 -1.20 12.30 -9.94
CA LEU A 90 -1.76 10.96 -9.84
C LEU A 90 -2.74 10.69 -10.99
N PRO A 91 -2.74 9.48 -11.58
CA PRO A 91 -3.73 9.14 -12.59
C PRO A 91 -5.13 9.00 -11.97
N ILE A 92 -6.16 9.44 -12.71
CA ILE A 92 -7.55 9.14 -12.38
C ILE A 92 -7.81 7.66 -12.69
N SER A 93 -8.27 6.90 -11.70
CA SER A 93 -8.51 5.47 -11.83
C SER A 93 -9.70 5.05 -10.99
N ARG A 94 -10.57 4.20 -11.55
CA ARG A 94 -11.71 3.57 -10.85
C ARG A 94 -11.54 2.06 -10.70
N ASN A 95 -10.32 1.58 -10.87
CA ASN A 95 -10.03 0.16 -10.80
C ASN A 95 -10.18 -0.36 -9.37
N ALA A 96 -10.58 -1.61 -9.24
CA ALA A 96 -10.62 -2.27 -7.94
C ALA A 96 -9.20 -2.38 -7.37
N THR A 97 -9.01 -1.89 -6.14
CA THR A 97 -7.76 -2.01 -5.39
C THR A 97 -7.57 -3.46 -4.95
N ARG A 98 -6.41 -4.05 -5.23
CA ARG A 98 -6.02 -5.39 -4.73
C ARG A 98 -4.86 -5.20 -3.77
N LEU A 99 -5.02 -5.65 -2.52
CA LEU A 99 -3.99 -5.46 -1.50
C LEU A 99 -3.17 -6.73 -1.31
N GLN A 100 -1.94 -6.54 -0.89
CA GLN A 100 -1.06 -7.59 -0.41
C GLN A 100 -0.70 -7.33 1.05
N PRO A 101 -0.49 -8.37 1.88
CA PRO A 101 0.10 -8.21 3.21
C PRO A 101 1.28 -7.21 3.22
N GLY A 102 1.21 -6.19 4.06
CA GLY A 102 2.18 -5.11 4.15
C GLY A 102 1.90 -3.90 3.26
N ASP A 103 0.89 -3.93 2.39
CA ASP A 103 0.44 -2.75 1.66
C ASP A 103 -0.21 -1.74 2.62
N VAL A 104 -0.13 -0.48 2.21
CA VAL A 104 -0.67 0.67 2.93
C VAL A 104 -1.73 1.33 2.07
N MET A 105 -2.87 1.66 2.65
CA MET A 105 -3.88 2.51 2.02
C MET A 105 -3.78 3.91 2.61
N LEU A 106 -3.62 4.90 1.74
CA LEU A 106 -3.73 6.32 2.04
C LEU A 106 -5.13 6.77 1.63
N ILE A 107 -6.00 6.93 2.62
CA ILE A 107 -7.41 7.24 2.41
C ILE A 107 -7.65 8.72 2.69
N MET A 108 -8.19 9.43 1.70
CA MET A 108 -8.82 10.75 1.90
C MET A 108 -10.34 10.59 1.75
N ARG A 109 -11.12 11.12 2.68
CA ARG A 109 -12.59 11.07 2.59
C ARG A 109 -13.21 12.36 3.14
N LEU A 110 -14.45 12.63 2.77
CA LEU A 110 -15.21 13.74 3.36
C LEU A 110 -15.65 13.40 4.78
N LYS A 111 -15.65 14.42 5.64
CA LYS A 111 -16.18 14.38 7.03
C LYS A 111 -17.67 14.04 7.09
N TYR A 112 -18.41 14.35 6.03
CA TYR A 112 -19.85 14.19 5.95
C TYR A 112 -20.28 13.44 4.70
N ARG A 113 -21.50 12.88 4.75
CA ARG A 113 -22.16 12.34 3.57
C ARG A 113 -22.83 13.46 2.80
N VAL A 114 -22.63 13.45 1.49
CA VAL A 114 -23.20 14.44 0.57
C VAL A 114 -24.58 13.94 0.13
N ASP A 115 -25.56 13.98 1.04
CA ASP A 115 -26.92 13.52 0.74
C ASP A 115 -27.65 14.56 -0.13
N GLY A 116 -28.28 14.11 -1.20
CA GLY A 116 -29.08 14.97 -2.10
C GLY A 116 -28.27 15.87 -3.06
N LEU A 117 -26.94 15.88 -2.99
CA LEU A 117 -26.09 16.63 -3.91
C LEU A 117 -25.56 15.73 -5.05
N PRO A 118 -25.33 16.28 -6.25
CA PRO A 118 -24.78 15.52 -7.37
C PRO A 118 -23.36 15.02 -7.04
N LYS A 119 -23.01 13.84 -7.55
CA LYS A 119 -21.65 13.31 -7.45
C LYS A 119 -20.65 14.30 -8.06
N GLY A 120 -19.57 14.60 -7.33
CA GLY A 120 -18.58 15.59 -7.77
C GLY A 120 -18.99 17.04 -7.49
N HIS A 121 -19.96 17.26 -6.59
CA HIS A 121 -20.20 18.59 -6.04
C HIS A 121 -18.90 19.18 -5.46
N LYS A 122 -18.74 20.51 -5.58
CA LYS A 122 -17.53 21.21 -5.14
C LYS A 122 -17.38 21.09 -3.62
N VAL A 123 -16.28 20.47 -3.19
CA VAL A 123 -15.88 20.40 -1.78
C VAL A 123 -14.77 21.39 -1.45
N GLN A 124 -14.64 21.78 -0.19
CA GLN A 124 -13.58 22.65 0.33
C GLN A 124 -12.46 21.82 0.95
N GLU A 125 -11.26 22.42 1.06
CA GLU A 125 -10.09 21.75 1.64
C GLU A 125 -10.36 21.21 3.06
N GLY A 126 -11.06 22.00 3.88
CA GLY A 126 -11.40 21.66 5.26
C GLY A 126 -12.41 20.51 5.42
N ASP A 127 -12.99 20.02 4.33
CA ASP A 127 -14.00 18.96 4.35
C ASP A 127 -13.39 17.56 4.42
N PHE A 128 -12.07 17.44 4.20
CA PHE A 128 -11.39 16.15 4.17
C PHE A 128 -10.85 15.71 5.55
N GLU A 129 -10.87 14.39 5.74
CA GLU A 129 -10.10 13.65 6.73
C GLU A 129 -9.17 12.67 6.01
N PHE A 130 -8.04 12.40 6.66
CA PHE A 130 -6.96 11.60 6.09
C PHE A 130 -6.62 10.45 7.02
N PHE A 131 -6.41 9.26 6.45
CA PHE A 131 -6.10 8.06 7.21
C PHE A 131 -5.01 7.27 6.54
N GLU A 132 -4.23 6.58 7.35
CA GLU A 132 -3.41 5.45 6.94
C GLU A 132 -4.07 4.16 7.41
N CYS A 133 -4.14 3.17 6.53
CA CYS A 133 -4.63 1.86 6.89
C CYS A 133 -3.68 0.78 6.38
N ARG A 134 -3.15 -0.03 7.29
CA ARG A 134 -2.19 -1.10 7.00
C ARG A 134 -2.94 -2.41 6.90
N TYR A 135 -2.67 -3.15 5.83
CA TYR A 135 -3.25 -4.47 5.60
C TYR A 135 -2.28 -5.57 6.00
N GLN A 136 -2.74 -6.54 6.79
CA GLN A 136 -1.93 -7.66 7.29
C GLN A 136 -2.17 -8.96 6.53
#